data_AF-A0A6I8SES1-F1
#
_entry.id   AF-A0A6I8SES1-F1
#
_cell.length_a   1.000
_cell.length_b   1.000
_cell.length_c   1.000
_cell.angle_alpha   90.00
_cell.angle_beta   90.00
_cell.angle_gamma   90.00
#
_symmetry.space_group_name_H-M   'P 1'
#
loop_
_entity.id
_entity.type
_entity.pdbx_description
1 polymer ?
#
loop_
_entity_poly.entity_id
_entity_poly.type
_entity_poly.pdbx_seq_one_letter_code
_entity_poly.pdbx_strand_id
1 'polypeptide(L)'
;MKINQRWKAIAFFVIVMVCFGMCWFLRVEYYIQRSYPNVHEMCIPGDVASKAEILISNYSRDHPVFLQLSDYFWVKNQSKYRLPYGTYGSEELLIKFLALTNRYHVPEDIKRLRCRRCVVVGNGHQLKNSSLGETINKYDVVIRINNAPVHKYEKDVGSKTTMRLFYPESADFDPQLDNNPDTLLVLVPFKPLDIQWMKIILNNEKRVRKGFWKMPPIIWEVEPENIRILNPYYMSVTATQILKSKKMIPKPTTGLLAITFALHFCDMVHIAGFGYPALTNKKQPIHYYEKVTLKSMSASEHNITVEAQAIKNLLQQNIIHNLTKLENWAANWKMRFNVDKCKVMHFGRNNINANYPLNGSVLGVCLMEKDLGVFVENKLSNSRQCHSVATKANKVLSCIKKGIDSRDENIILPVYRSLVRPHLEYAVQFWAPVLKKDINELERVQLNWLRGWKI
;
A
#
# COMPACT_ATOMS: atom_id res chain seq x y z
N MET A 1 17.56 43.22 56.10
CA MET A 1 16.42 42.92 55.20
C MET A 1 15.92 41.50 55.44
N LYS A 2 14.84 41.32 56.21
CA LYS A 2 14.20 40.01 56.39
C LYS A 2 13.34 39.74 55.15
N ILE A 3 13.83 38.93 54.21
CA ILE A 3 12.97 38.38 53.15
C ILE A 3 11.91 37.55 53.85
N ASN A 4 10.66 38.03 53.77
CA ASN A 4 9.50 37.45 54.44
C ASN A 4 9.43 35.95 54.13
N GLN A 5 9.28 35.12 55.16
CA GLN A 5 9.32 33.66 55.07
C GLN A 5 8.27 33.12 54.09
N ARG A 6 7.17 33.87 53.89
CA ARG A 6 6.16 33.66 52.85
C ARG A 6 6.70 33.76 51.42
N TRP A 7 7.56 34.73 51.11
CA TRP A 7 8.14 34.87 49.76
C TRP A 7 9.13 33.75 49.44
N LYS A 8 9.86 33.22 50.43
CA LYS A 8 10.71 32.04 50.26
C LYS A 8 9.90 30.78 49.98
N ALA A 9 8.77 30.60 50.69
CA ALA A 9 7.87 29.48 50.47
C ALA A 9 7.19 29.54 49.09
N ILE A 10 6.78 30.73 48.64
CA ILE A 10 6.20 30.94 47.30
C ILE A 10 7.25 30.67 46.22
N ALA A 11 8.46 31.21 46.36
CA ALA A 11 9.54 30.96 45.40
C ALA A 11 9.90 29.46 45.31
N PHE A 12 9.95 28.76 46.45
CA PHE A 12 10.16 27.31 46.48
C PHE A 12 9.03 26.55 45.77
N PHE A 13 7.77 26.91 46.01
CA PHE A 13 6.63 26.29 45.34
C PHE A 13 6.63 26.52 43.82
N VAL A 14 7.00 27.72 43.38
CA VAL A 14 7.11 28.05 41.96
C VAL A 14 8.24 27.25 41.31
N ILE A 15 9.40 27.15 41.95
CA ILE A 15 10.54 26.36 41.43
C ILE A 15 10.14 24.88 41.33
N VAL A 16 9.50 24.31 42.35
CA VAL A 16 9.04 22.91 42.32
C VAL A 16 8.01 22.70 41.21
N MET A 17 7.04 23.60 41.04
CA MET A 17 6.05 23.52 39.95
C MET A 17 6.69 23.64 38.57
N VAL A 18 7.71 24.49 38.40
CA VAL A 18 8.45 24.64 37.14
C VAL A 18 9.30 23.38 36.87
N CYS A 19 9.97 22.82 37.87
CA CYS A 19 10.74 21.58 37.73
C CYS A 19 9.85 20.37 37.42
N PHE A 20 8.70 20.23 38.10
CA PHE A 20 7.71 19.19 37.77
C PHE A 20 7.09 19.41 36.38
N GLY A 21 6.82 20.66 36.01
CA GLY A 21 6.34 21.03 34.68
C GLY A 21 7.35 20.68 33.58
N MET A 22 8.64 20.98 33.77
CA MET A 22 9.70 20.63 32.84
C MET A 22 9.97 19.12 32.78
N CYS A 23 10.00 18.41 33.93
CA CYS A 23 10.12 16.95 33.95
C CYS A 23 8.91 16.29 33.28
N TRP A 24 7.69 16.81 33.46
CA TRP A 24 6.50 16.35 32.75
C TRP A 24 6.62 16.64 31.24
N PHE A 25 7.06 17.83 30.83
CA PHE A 25 7.25 18.19 29.42
C PHE A 25 8.28 17.29 28.74
N LEU A 26 9.44 17.07 29.35
CA LEU A 26 10.49 16.20 28.82
C LEU A 26 10.03 14.73 28.77
N ARG A 27 9.25 14.27 29.76
CA ARG A 27 8.68 12.91 29.77
C ARG A 27 7.56 12.75 28.75
N VAL A 28 6.77 13.79 28.51
CA VAL A 28 5.73 13.83 27.48
C VAL A 28 6.35 13.91 26.08
N GLU A 29 7.38 14.72 25.84
CA GLU A 29 8.11 14.70 24.56
C GLU A 29 8.77 13.35 24.31
N TYR A 30 9.41 12.75 25.32
CA TYR A 30 10.01 11.42 25.22
C TYR A 30 8.97 10.32 24.93
N TYR A 31 7.76 10.39 25.53
CA TYR A 31 6.67 9.45 25.22
C TYR A 31 6.00 9.76 23.86
N ILE A 32 5.84 11.03 23.47
CA ILE A 32 5.25 11.41 22.18
C ILE A 32 6.16 10.98 21.02
N GLN A 33 7.49 11.12 21.15
CA GLN A 33 8.45 10.63 20.14
C GLN A 33 8.47 9.10 20.01
N ARG A 34 8.13 8.37 21.08
CA ARG A 34 8.09 6.91 21.08
C ARG A 34 6.72 6.33 20.71
N SER A 35 5.64 7.10 20.85
CA SER A 35 4.26 6.66 20.63
C SER A 35 3.62 7.15 19.33
N TYR A 36 4.24 8.09 18.60
CA TYR A 36 3.69 8.59 17.35
C TYR A 36 4.75 8.66 16.23
N PRO A 37 5.00 7.55 15.50
CA PRO A 37 5.46 7.69 14.12
C PRO A 37 4.34 8.40 13.34
N ASN A 38 4.67 9.52 12.69
CA ASN A 38 3.78 10.20 11.76
C ASN A 38 3.17 9.17 10.79
N VAL A 39 1.84 9.05 10.74
CA VAL A 39 1.10 8.12 9.88
C VAL A 39 0.98 8.69 8.46
N HIS A 40 2.09 9.13 7.89
CA HIS A 40 2.39 8.85 6.50
C HIS A 40 3.07 7.49 6.53
N GLU A 41 2.67 6.50 5.71
CA GLU A 41 3.39 5.22 5.66
C GLU A 41 4.90 5.51 5.57
N MET A 42 5.58 5.27 6.68
CA MET A 42 6.94 5.73 6.86
C MET A 42 7.77 4.83 5.95
N CYS A 43 8.29 5.40 4.86
CA CYS A 43 9.16 4.66 3.96
C CYS A 43 10.45 4.34 4.71
N ILE A 44 10.66 3.07 5.01
CA ILE A 44 11.86 2.56 5.67
C ILE A 44 12.80 2.06 4.57
N PRO A 45 13.99 2.67 4.38
CA PRO A 45 14.95 2.22 3.38
C PRO A 45 15.29 0.73 3.56
N GLY A 46 15.19 -0.05 2.48
CA GLY A 46 15.45 -1.48 2.51
C GLY A 46 14.37 -2.37 3.12
N ASP A 47 13.20 -1.86 3.54
CA ASP A 47 12.13 -2.69 4.13
C ASP A 47 11.68 -3.80 3.18
N VAL A 48 11.27 -3.44 1.97
CA VAL A 48 10.90 -4.43 0.94
C VAL A 48 12.06 -5.39 0.64
N ALA A 49 13.29 -4.90 0.64
CA ALA A 49 14.47 -5.72 0.35
C ALA A 49 14.68 -6.82 1.41
N SER A 50 14.63 -6.46 2.69
CA SER A 50 14.74 -7.41 3.81
C SER A 50 13.65 -8.48 3.78
N LYS A 51 12.44 -8.12 3.36
CA LYS A 51 11.33 -9.07 3.20
C LYS A 51 11.50 -9.94 1.95
N ALA A 52 12.00 -9.36 0.85
CA ALA A 52 12.22 -10.06 -0.41
C ALA A 52 13.36 -11.09 -0.32
N GLU A 53 14.39 -10.84 0.49
CA GLU A 53 15.50 -11.76 0.75
C GLU A 53 15.04 -13.11 1.34
N ILE A 54 13.95 -13.10 2.14
CA ILE A 54 13.35 -14.33 2.69
C ILE A 54 12.65 -15.15 1.58
N LEU A 55 12.17 -14.49 0.53
CA LEU A 55 11.41 -15.12 -0.54
C LEU A 55 12.28 -15.56 -1.73
N ILE A 56 13.35 -14.81 -2.01
CA ILE A 56 14.17 -14.90 -3.20
C ILE A 56 15.57 -15.38 -2.80
N SER A 57 15.95 -16.57 -3.25
CA SER A 57 17.29 -17.12 -3.08
C SER A 57 18.33 -16.30 -3.85
N ASN A 58 19.48 -16.06 -3.20
CA ASN A 58 20.56 -15.20 -3.69
C ASN A 58 20.06 -13.79 -4.07
N TYR A 59 19.14 -13.24 -3.28
CA TYR A 59 18.65 -11.88 -3.46
C TYR A 59 19.80 -10.88 -3.35
N SER A 60 19.84 -9.93 -4.28
CA SER A 60 20.74 -8.78 -4.22
C SER A 60 20.11 -7.59 -4.93
N ARG A 61 20.27 -6.41 -4.33
CA ARG A 61 19.91 -5.14 -4.98
C ARG A 61 21.00 -4.59 -5.89
N ASP A 62 22.21 -5.14 -5.80
CA ASP A 62 23.37 -4.67 -6.57
C ASP A 62 23.35 -5.20 -8.00
N HIS A 63 22.51 -6.21 -8.29
CA HIS A 63 22.33 -6.70 -9.63
C HIS A 63 21.83 -5.57 -10.56
N PRO A 64 22.48 -5.32 -11.70
CA PRO A 64 22.05 -4.29 -12.63
C PRO A 64 20.61 -4.48 -13.09
N VAL A 65 19.79 -3.44 -12.88
CA VAL A 65 18.38 -3.42 -13.28
C VAL A 65 18.21 -3.54 -14.79
N PHE A 66 19.05 -2.81 -15.52
CA PHE A 66 19.05 -2.75 -16.97
C PHE A 66 20.35 -3.36 -17.49
N LEU A 67 20.30 -3.95 -18.68
CA LEU A 67 21.53 -4.41 -19.35
C LEU A 67 22.39 -3.21 -19.73
N GLN A 68 23.69 -3.39 -19.61
CA GLN A 68 24.71 -2.39 -19.87
C GLN A 68 25.68 -2.92 -20.91
N LEU A 69 26.32 -2.01 -21.63
CA LEU A 69 27.28 -2.41 -22.67
C LEU A 69 28.48 -3.17 -22.07
N SER A 70 28.89 -2.81 -20.84
CA SER A 70 29.93 -3.51 -20.08
C SER A 70 29.61 -4.96 -19.73
N ASP A 71 28.33 -5.36 -19.76
CA ASP A 71 27.93 -6.75 -19.52
C ASP A 71 28.39 -7.70 -20.63
N TYR A 72 28.79 -7.15 -21.79
CA TYR A 72 29.19 -7.91 -22.98
C TYR A 72 30.66 -7.73 -23.37
N PHE A 73 31.34 -6.72 -22.82
CA PHE A 73 32.79 -6.58 -22.96
C PHE A 73 33.49 -7.46 -21.91
N TRP A 74 34.44 -8.30 -22.33
CA TRP A 74 35.27 -9.17 -21.47
C TRP A 74 34.57 -10.40 -20.83
N VAL A 75 33.52 -10.94 -21.45
CA VAL A 75 32.71 -12.01 -20.83
C VAL A 75 33.42 -13.38 -20.79
N LYS A 76 33.71 -13.86 -19.56
CA LYS A 76 34.15 -15.24 -19.25
C LYS A 76 33.01 -16.25 -19.07
N ASN A 77 31.76 -15.81 -18.90
CA ASN A 77 30.59 -16.70 -18.72
C ASN A 77 29.38 -16.23 -19.55
N GLN A 78 29.07 -16.96 -20.62
CA GLN A 78 27.89 -16.72 -21.45
C GLN A 78 26.59 -17.06 -20.69
N SER A 79 25.50 -16.35 -21.01
CA SER A 79 24.17 -16.67 -20.47
C SER A 79 23.80 -18.11 -20.84
N LYS A 80 23.28 -18.87 -19.88
CA LYS A 80 22.82 -20.25 -20.12
C LYS A 80 21.45 -20.33 -20.79
N TYR A 81 20.65 -19.28 -20.66
CA TYR A 81 19.26 -19.25 -21.13
C TYR A 81 19.10 -18.21 -22.24
N ARG A 82 18.17 -18.49 -23.15
CA ARG A 82 17.68 -17.55 -24.17
C ARG A 82 16.68 -16.57 -23.56
N LEU A 83 16.33 -15.53 -24.31
CA LEU A 83 15.22 -14.64 -23.98
C LEU A 83 13.92 -15.45 -23.79
N PRO A 84 13.05 -15.06 -22.83
CA PRO A 84 13.14 -13.89 -21.97
C PRO A 84 13.93 -14.09 -20.66
N TYR A 85 14.55 -15.25 -20.44
CA TYR A 85 15.15 -15.62 -19.15
C TYR A 85 16.68 -15.42 -19.08
N GLY A 86 17.30 -15.15 -20.23
CA GLY A 86 18.72 -14.85 -20.37
C GLY A 86 18.99 -14.26 -21.75
N THR A 87 20.26 -14.11 -22.12
CA THR A 87 20.68 -13.39 -23.33
C THR A 87 21.29 -14.28 -24.41
N TYR A 88 21.30 -15.61 -24.21
CA TYR A 88 21.96 -16.58 -25.09
C TYR A 88 21.47 -16.46 -26.54
N GLY A 89 22.39 -16.28 -27.48
CA GLY A 89 22.13 -16.16 -28.92
C GLY A 89 21.52 -14.81 -29.35
N SER A 90 21.52 -13.80 -28.48
CA SER A 90 21.03 -12.44 -28.78
C SER A 90 22.10 -11.36 -28.51
N GLU A 91 23.31 -11.75 -28.13
CA GLU A 91 24.37 -10.87 -27.64
C GLU A 91 24.78 -9.83 -28.69
N GLU A 92 24.97 -10.23 -29.95
CA GLU A 92 25.35 -9.30 -31.02
C GLU A 92 24.27 -8.22 -31.26
N LEU A 93 22.98 -8.61 -31.21
CA LEU A 93 21.87 -7.67 -31.33
C LEU A 93 21.80 -6.73 -30.11
N LEU A 94 22.06 -7.25 -28.91
CA LEU A 94 22.08 -6.47 -27.68
C LEU A 94 23.20 -5.44 -27.68
N ILE A 95 24.42 -5.81 -28.10
CA ILE A 95 25.55 -4.87 -28.23
C ILE A 95 25.18 -3.73 -29.19
N LYS A 96 24.64 -4.06 -30.37
CA LYS A 96 24.22 -3.06 -31.36
C LYS A 96 23.14 -2.14 -30.81
N PHE A 97 22.14 -2.70 -30.13
CA PHE A 97 21.07 -1.92 -29.51
C PHE A 97 21.59 -1.00 -28.39
N LEU A 98 22.41 -1.53 -27.48
CA LEU A 98 22.98 -0.78 -26.36
C LEU A 98 23.90 0.34 -26.86
N ALA A 99 24.65 0.13 -27.93
CA ALA A 99 25.45 1.20 -28.54
C ALA A 99 24.62 2.42 -28.99
N LEU A 100 23.32 2.23 -29.31
CA LEU A 100 22.44 3.31 -29.77
C LEU A 100 21.81 4.12 -28.63
N THR A 101 21.48 3.51 -27.50
CA THR A 101 20.80 4.24 -26.41
C THR A 101 21.76 5.10 -25.59
N ASN A 102 23.05 4.74 -25.54
CA ASN A 102 24.16 5.45 -24.86
C ASN A 102 23.94 5.77 -23.35
N ARG A 103 22.79 5.38 -22.78
CA ARG A 103 22.47 5.47 -21.35
C ARG A 103 21.82 4.17 -20.90
N TYR A 104 22.40 3.55 -19.87
CA TYR A 104 21.97 2.23 -19.36
C TYR A 104 21.55 2.27 -17.91
N HIS A 105 21.96 3.30 -17.17
CA HIS A 105 21.72 3.36 -15.74
C HIS A 105 20.36 3.96 -15.41
N VAL A 106 19.92 3.69 -14.18
CA VAL A 106 18.83 4.41 -13.52
C VAL A 106 19.23 5.89 -13.42
N PRO A 107 18.34 6.85 -13.72
CA PRO A 107 18.57 8.28 -13.55
C PRO A 107 19.05 8.64 -12.13
N GLU A 108 19.92 9.65 -12.04
CA GLU A 108 20.59 10.03 -10.79
C GLU A 108 19.63 10.63 -9.75
N ASP A 109 18.59 11.34 -10.20
CA ASP A 109 17.50 11.84 -9.37
C ASP A 109 16.78 10.70 -8.65
N ILE A 110 16.52 9.58 -9.34
CA ILE A 110 15.89 8.40 -8.74
C ILE A 110 16.88 7.64 -7.84
N LYS A 111 18.16 7.52 -8.23
CA LYS A 111 19.20 6.85 -7.43
C LYS A 111 19.47 7.56 -6.10
N ARG A 112 19.40 8.89 -6.07
CA ARG A 112 19.66 9.71 -4.88
C ARG A 112 18.51 9.71 -3.87
N LEU A 113 17.35 9.16 -4.21
CA LEU A 113 16.23 9.04 -3.28
C LEU A 113 16.64 8.18 -2.08
N ARG A 114 16.57 8.77 -0.89
CA ARG A 114 16.84 8.06 0.37
C ARG A 114 15.90 6.88 0.58
N CYS A 115 14.66 7.00 0.13
CA CYS A 115 13.68 5.94 0.17
C CYS A 115 12.80 6.00 -1.07
N ARG A 116 12.83 4.94 -1.89
CA ARG A 116 12.09 4.84 -3.15
C ARG A 116 10.69 4.30 -2.90
N ARG A 117 9.71 5.21 -2.77
CA ARG A 117 8.29 4.82 -2.71
C ARG A 117 7.79 4.58 -4.13
N CYS A 118 7.48 3.34 -4.42
CA CYS A 118 7.02 2.93 -5.74
C CYS A 118 5.55 2.52 -5.71
N VAL A 119 4.84 2.88 -6.78
CA VAL A 119 3.55 2.27 -7.12
C VAL A 119 3.64 1.64 -8.50
N VAL A 120 3.28 0.36 -8.57
CA VAL A 120 3.08 -0.35 -9.83
C VAL A 120 1.61 -0.25 -10.22
N VAL A 121 1.33 0.36 -11.36
CA VAL A 121 -0.03 0.54 -11.88
C VAL A 121 -0.27 -0.49 -12.97
N GLY A 122 -1.07 -1.50 -12.65
CA GLY A 122 -1.57 -2.50 -13.60
C GLY A 122 -2.75 -1.96 -14.43
N ASN A 123 -3.23 -2.78 -15.35
CA ASN A 123 -4.23 -2.33 -16.34
C ASN A 123 -5.65 -2.66 -15.93
N GLY A 124 -5.86 -3.26 -14.76
CA GLY A 124 -7.12 -3.85 -14.34
C GLY A 124 -8.29 -2.88 -14.30
N HIS A 125 -9.47 -3.37 -14.69
CA HIS A 125 -10.72 -2.61 -14.74
C HIS A 125 -11.08 -1.92 -13.42
N GLN A 126 -10.64 -2.47 -12.30
CA GLN A 126 -10.86 -1.90 -10.96
C GLN A 126 -10.29 -0.49 -10.77
N LEU A 127 -9.44 0.01 -11.67
CA LEU A 127 -9.01 1.41 -11.65
C LEU A 127 -10.12 2.36 -12.14
N LYS A 128 -11.05 1.89 -12.96
CA LYS A 128 -12.10 2.74 -13.52
C LYS A 128 -12.99 3.29 -12.40
N ASN A 129 -13.16 4.61 -12.38
CA ASN A 129 -13.88 5.39 -11.37
C ASN A 129 -13.31 5.26 -9.94
N SER A 130 -12.06 4.81 -9.78
CA SER A 130 -11.42 4.64 -8.47
C SER A 130 -10.99 5.96 -7.83
N SER A 131 -10.84 7.04 -8.61
CA SER A 131 -10.30 8.32 -8.15
C SER A 131 -8.92 8.23 -7.46
N LEU A 132 -8.13 7.19 -7.78
CA LEU A 132 -6.81 6.97 -7.18
C LEU A 132 -5.71 7.88 -7.75
N GLY A 133 -6.00 8.71 -8.76
CA GLY A 133 -4.99 9.40 -9.53
C GLY A 133 -4.13 10.37 -8.72
N GLU A 134 -4.74 11.18 -7.85
CA GLU A 134 -3.99 12.06 -6.95
C GLU A 134 -3.13 11.28 -5.96
N THR A 135 -3.59 10.11 -5.51
CA THR A 135 -2.83 9.24 -4.62
C THR A 135 -1.62 8.63 -5.33
N ILE A 136 -1.80 8.15 -6.58
CA ILE A 136 -0.73 7.60 -7.41
C ILE A 136 0.34 8.65 -7.69
N ASN A 137 -0.04 9.90 -7.96
CA ASN A 137 0.89 10.99 -8.25
C ASN A 137 1.82 11.35 -7.07
N LYS A 138 1.49 10.96 -5.83
CA LYS A 138 2.30 11.22 -4.63
C LYS A 138 3.53 10.32 -4.49
N TYR A 139 3.61 9.23 -5.27
CA TYR A 139 4.74 8.30 -5.23
C TYR A 139 5.96 8.88 -5.93
N ASP A 140 7.15 8.51 -5.46
CA ASP A 140 8.40 8.97 -6.04
C ASP A 140 8.59 8.34 -7.42
N VAL A 141 8.27 7.05 -7.54
CA VAL A 141 8.36 6.26 -8.78
C VAL A 141 7.01 5.65 -9.13
N VAL A 142 6.47 6.01 -10.30
CA VAL A 142 5.24 5.40 -10.85
C VAL A 142 5.62 4.48 -12.02
N ILE A 143 5.40 3.18 -11.84
CA ILE A 143 5.72 2.14 -12.84
C ILE A 143 4.43 1.72 -13.54
N ARG A 144 4.32 1.97 -14.85
CA ARG A 144 3.20 1.52 -15.70
C ARG A 144 3.64 0.38 -16.60
N ILE A 145 2.67 -0.33 -17.17
CA ILE A 145 2.92 -1.48 -18.04
C ILE A 145 2.09 -1.41 -19.32
N ASN A 146 2.66 -1.94 -20.42
CA ASN A 146 2.02 -2.03 -21.73
C ASN A 146 1.51 -0.66 -22.24
N ASN A 147 0.47 -0.67 -23.08
CA ASN A 147 -0.15 0.51 -23.69
C ASN A 147 -1.31 1.08 -22.86
N ALA A 148 -1.21 1.01 -21.53
CA ALA A 148 -2.26 1.52 -20.66
C ALA A 148 -2.35 3.06 -20.77
N PRO A 149 -3.46 3.64 -21.23
CA PRO A 149 -3.56 5.08 -21.45
C PRO A 149 -3.68 5.81 -20.11
N VAL A 150 -3.07 6.99 -20.06
CA VAL A 150 -3.14 7.92 -18.94
C VAL A 150 -4.06 9.07 -19.31
N HIS A 151 -3.95 9.57 -20.53
CA HIS A 151 -4.77 10.65 -21.04
C HIS A 151 -6.26 10.28 -20.98
N LYS A 152 -7.09 11.18 -20.44
CA LYS A 152 -8.53 11.00 -20.14
C LYS A 152 -8.85 10.08 -18.95
N TYR A 153 -7.86 9.47 -18.32
CA TYR A 153 -8.02 8.59 -17.16
C TYR A 153 -7.25 9.10 -15.93
N GLU A 154 -6.71 10.31 -15.98
CA GLU A 154 -5.80 10.88 -14.98
C GLU A 154 -6.42 10.90 -13.58
N LYS A 155 -7.74 11.14 -13.50
CA LYS A 155 -8.49 11.09 -12.23
C LYS A 155 -8.35 9.74 -11.52
N ASP A 156 -8.32 8.66 -12.27
CA ASP A 156 -8.31 7.29 -11.76
C ASP A 156 -6.90 6.72 -11.67
N VAL A 157 -6.05 7.00 -12.65
CA VAL A 157 -4.74 6.34 -12.79
C VAL A 157 -3.55 7.26 -12.56
N GLY A 158 -3.79 8.56 -12.35
CA GLY A 158 -2.76 9.57 -12.16
C GLY A 158 -2.12 9.98 -13.48
N SER A 159 -1.45 11.13 -13.49
CA SER A 159 -0.77 11.71 -14.65
C SER A 159 0.74 11.48 -14.67
N LYS A 160 1.33 11.07 -13.53
CA LYS A 160 2.77 10.80 -13.42
C LYS A 160 3.10 9.40 -13.94
N THR A 161 4.17 9.29 -14.72
CA THR A 161 4.78 8.04 -15.17
C THR A 161 6.30 8.20 -15.11
N THR A 162 6.95 7.44 -14.23
CA THR A 162 8.43 7.46 -14.11
C THR A 162 9.06 6.39 -14.99
N MET A 163 8.43 5.21 -15.04
CA MET A 163 8.88 4.10 -15.88
C MET A 163 7.69 3.43 -16.53
N ARG A 164 7.81 3.03 -17.80
CA ARG A 164 6.82 2.20 -18.49
C ARG A 164 7.49 0.96 -19.05
N LEU A 165 7.09 -0.21 -18.56
CA LEU A 165 7.57 -1.49 -19.08
C LEU A 165 6.70 -1.93 -20.25
N PHE A 166 7.31 -2.26 -21.38
CA PHE A 166 6.60 -2.65 -22.58
C PHE A 166 7.41 -3.63 -23.42
N TYR A 167 6.76 -4.23 -24.41
CA TYR A 167 7.36 -5.00 -25.49
C TYR A 167 6.68 -4.55 -26.80
N PRO A 168 7.23 -4.83 -27.99
CA PRO A 168 6.77 -4.20 -29.23
C PRO A 168 5.25 -4.28 -29.44
N GLU A 169 4.65 -5.45 -29.23
CA GLU A 169 3.22 -5.67 -29.43
C GLU A 169 2.31 -5.00 -28.37
N SER A 170 2.90 -4.53 -27.27
CA SER A 170 2.24 -3.78 -26.20
C SER A 170 2.67 -2.31 -26.11
N ALA A 171 3.50 -1.83 -27.04
CA ALA A 171 3.85 -0.42 -27.14
C ALA A 171 2.63 0.41 -27.55
N ASP A 172 2.51 1.61 -26.98
CA ASP A 172 1.53 2.59 -27.46
C ASP A 172 1.99 3.19 -28.80
N PHE A 173 1.05 3.59 -29.65
CA PHE A 173 1.38 4.22 -30.94
C PHE A 173 1.85 5.66 -30.78
N ASP A 174 1.41 6.35 -29.73
CA ASP A 174 1.83 7.70 -29.37
C ASP A 174 2.42 7.69 -27.95
N PRO A 175 3.73 7.44 -27.81
CA PRO A 175 4.36 7.41 -26.51
C PRO A 175 4.39 8.79 -25.83
N GLN A 176 4.18 9.90 -26.54
CA GLN A 176 4.20 11.25 -25.95
C GLN A 176 2.88 11.61 -25.29
N LEU A 177 1.75 11.07 -25.77
CA LEU A 177 0.43 11.35 -25.22
C LEU A 177 0.24 10.84 -23.78
N ASP A 178 0.77 9.65 -23.49
CA ASP A 178 0.50 8.90 -22.26
C ASP A 178 1.70 8.78 -21.31
N ASN A 179 2.79 9.51 -21.58
CA ASN A 179 3.99 9.54 -20.76
C ASN A 179 4.48 10.97 -20.52
N ASN A 180 5.24 11.16 -19.43
CA ASN A 180 5.95 12.40 -19.20
C ASN A 180 7.22 12.43 -20.09
N PRO A 181 7.76 13.63 -20.43
CA PRO A 181 8.94 13.73 -21.28
C PRO A 181 10.18 12.99 -20.74
N ASP A 182 10.27 12.82 -19.43
CA ASP A 182 11.36 12.15 -18.70
C ASP A 182 11.05 10.66 -18.37
N THR A 183 9.92 10.13 -18.86
CA THR A 183 9.56 8.73 -18.61
C THR A 183 10.60 7.78 -19.21
N LEU A 184 11.11 6.87 -18.39
CA LEU A 184 11.93 5.76 -18.88
C LEU A 184 11.05 4.71 -19.56
N LEU A 185 11.30 4.48 -20.84
CA LEU A 185 10.66 3.43 -21.61
C LEU A 185 11.53 2.17 -21.51
N VAL A 186 11.06 1.20 -20.73
CA VAL A 186 11.80 -0.02 -20.41
C VAL A 186 11.33 -1.18 -21.29
N LEU A 187 12.15 -1.53 -22.28
CA LEU A 187 11.94 -2.69 -23.14
C LEU A 187 12.11 -3.99 -22.35
N VAL A 188 11.09 -4.84 -22.39
CA VAL A 188 11.10 -6.22 -21.88
C VAL A 188 11.26 -7.18 -23.07
N PRO A 189 12.45 -7.74 -23.30
CA PRO A 189 12.71 -8.57 -24.48
C PRO A 189 12.17 -9.99 -24.29
N PHE A 190 11.19 -10.40 -25.08
CA PHE A 190 10.67 -11.77 -25.11
C PHE A 190 11.33 -12.64 -26.16
N LYS A 191 11.77 -12.03 -27.26
CA LYS A 191 12.40 -12.69 -28.41
C LYS A 191 13.44 -11.75 -29.05
N PRO A 192 14.44 -12.29 -29.79
CA PRO A 192 15.47 -11.46 -30.45
C PRO A 192 14.88 -10.37 -31.36
N LEU A 193 13.74 -10.68 -31.98
CA LEU A 193 13.01 -9.76 -32.86
C LEU A 193 12.55 -8.48 -32.12
N ASP A 194 12.35 -8.52 -30.80
CA ASP A 194 11.95 -7.34 -30.03
C ASP A 194 13.09 -6.31 -29.94
N ILE A 195 14.31 -6.80 -29.77
CA ILE A 195 15.53 -5.99 -29.74
C ILE A 195 15.79 -5.44 -31.14
N GLN A 196 15.62 -6.28 -32.17
CA GLN A 196 15.76 -5.86 -33.56
C GLN A 196 14.75 -4.77 -33.94
N TRP A 197 13.49 -4.86 -33.51
CA TRP A 197 12.48 -3.83 -33.75
C TRP A 197 12.90 -2.48 -33.17
N MET A 198 13.39 -2.48 -31.91
CA MET A 198 13.84 -1.25 -31.28
C MET A 198 15.05 -0.65 -31.98
N LYS A 199 16.06 -1.48 -32.30
CA LYS A 199 17.24 -1.04 -33.05
C LYS A 199 16.85 -0.43 -34.39
N ILE A 200 15.89 -1.03 -35.11
CA ILE A 200 15.39 -0.52 -36.38
C ILE A 200 14.70 0.84 -36.22
N ILE A 201 13.91 1.03 -35.16
CA ILE A 201 13.26 2.30 -34.86
C ILE A 201 14.31 3.39 -34.62
N LEU A 202 15.25 3.14 -33.71
CA LEU A 202 16.27 4.12 -33.31
C LEU A 202 17.21 4.49 -34.47
N ASN A 203 17.55 3.54 -35.36
CA ASN A 203 18.39 3.80 -36.53
C ASN A 203 17.64 4.26 -37.78
N ASN A 204 16.31 4.38 -37.71
CA ASN A 204 15.47 4.66 -38.87
C ASN A 204 15.65 3.65 -40.05
N GLU A 205 15.89 2.37 -39.75
CA GLU A 205 16.10 1.29 -40.74
C GLU A 205 14.79 0.78 -41.39
N LYS A 206 14.89 -0.08 -42.41
CA LYS A 206 13.70 -0.69 -43.05
C LYS A 206 12.86 -1.50 -42.03
N ARG A 207 11.59 -1.13 -41.91
CA ARG A 207 10.66 -1.65 -40.90
C ARG A 207 10.25 -3.10 -41.17
N VAL A 208 10.19 -3.92 -40.12
CA VAL A 208 9.77 -5.32 -40.16
C VAL A 208 8.32 -5.45 -39.68
N ARG A 209 7.49 -6.17 -40.43
CA ARG A 209 6.06 -6.37 -40.13
C ARG A 209 5.70 -7.81 -39.76
N LYS A 210 6.62 -8.76 -39.93
CA LYS A 210 6.41 -10.20 -39.69
C LYS A 210 7.03 -10.62 -38.36
N GLY A 211 6.48 -11.66 -37.73
CA GLY A 211 7.04 -12.25 -36.49
C GLY A 211 6.48 -11.68 -35.18
N PHE A 212 5.48 -10.81 -35.25
CA PHE A 212 4.74 -10.27 -34.11
C PHE A 212 3.31 -10.79 -34.12
N TRP A 213 2.77 -11.16 -32.95
CA TRP A 213 1.39 -11.65 -32.83
C TRP A 213 0.35 -10.54 -32.93
N LYS A 214 0.76 -9.30 -32.61
CA LYS A 214 0.02 -8.07 -32.85
C LYS A 214 0.99 -7.07 -33.47
N MET A 215 0.53 -6.28 -34.43
CA MET A 215 1.37 -5.33 -35.13
C MET A 215 1.90 -4.25 -34.16
N PRO A 216 3.22 -4.11 -33.98
CA PRO A 216 3.79 -3.04 -33.19
C PRO A 216 3.78 -1.70 -33.97
N PRO A 217 4.00 -0.56 -33.30
CA PRO A 217 4.21 0.71 -33.98
C PRO A 217 5.32 0.63 -35.03
N ILE A 218 5.03 1.18 -36.22
CA ILE A 218 6.00 1.24 -37.33
C ILE A 218 6.86 2.51 -37.21
N ILE A 219 6.29 3.55 -36.66
CA ILE A 219 6.92 4.83 -36.31
C ILE A 219 6.72 4.99 -34.81
N TRP A 220 7.79 5.33 -34.11
CA TRP A 220 7.76 5.50 -32.67
C TRP A 220 8.75 6.59 -32.28
N GLU A 221 8.22 7.77 -31.98
CA GLU A 221 9.01 8.96 -31.71
C GLU A 221 9.42 8.98 -30.23
N VAL A 222 10.63 8.49 -29.97
CA VAL A 222 11.19 8.35 -28.63
C VAL A 222 12.66 8.73 -28.62
N GLU A 223 13.09 9.38 -27.55
CA GLU A 223 14.49 9.73 -27.35
C GLU A 223 15.29 8.48 -26.95
N PRO A 224 16.41 8.15 -27.64
CA PRO A 224 17.26 7.00 -27.28
C PRO A 224 17.71 7.03 -25.81
N GLU A 225 17.92 8.22 -25.26
CA GLU A 225 18.33 8.43 -23.87
C GLU A 225 17.30 7.98 -22.83
N ASN A 226 16.02 7.91 -23.21
CA ASN A 226 14.91 7.46 -22.36
C ASN A 226 14.66 5.95 -22.46
N ILE A 227 15.32 5.26 -23.39
CA ILE A 227 15.15 3.81 -23.58
C ILE A 227 16.10 3.03 -22.68
N ARG A 228 15.56 2.03 -21.97
CA ARG A 228 16.34 1.00 -21.26
C ARG A 228 15.86 -0.37 -21.68
N ILE A 229 16.71 -1.39 -21.51
CA ILE A 229 16.32 -2.79 -21.66
C ILE A 229 16.42 -3.48 -20.30
N LEU A 230 15.34 -4.11 -19.86
CA LEU A 230 15.29 -4.79 -18.57
C LEU A 230 16.22 -6.00 -18.59
N ASN A 231 16.97 -6.21 -17.51
CA ASN A 231 17.80 -7.40 -17.37
C ASN A 231 16.92 -8.67 -17.28
N PRO A 232 17.13 -9.68 -18.18
CA PRO A 232 16.39 -10.95 -18.15
C PRO A 232 16.46 -11.71 -16.81
N TYR A 233 17.42 -11.37 -15.93
CA TYR A 233 17.46 -11.84 -14.55
C TYR A 233 16.10 -11.71 -13.84
N TYR A 234 15.43 -10.56 -13.92
CA TYR A 234 14.15 -10.37 -13.21
C TYR A 234 13.02 -11.22 -13.77
N MET A 235 13.03 -11.52 -15.07
CA MET A 235 12.10 -12.47 -15.65
C MET A 235 12.37 -13.88 -15.12
N SER A 236 13.64 -14.29 -15.07
CA SER A 236 14.05 -15.58 -14.52
C SER A 236 13.63 -15.74 -13.05
N VAL A 237 13.89 -14.72 -12.21
CA VAL A 237 13.45 -14.70 -10.80
C VAL A 237 11.93 -14.77 -10.69
N THR A 238 11.20 -14.01 -11.51
CA THR A 238 9.73 -14.03 -11.51
C THR A 238 9.21 -15.43 -11.83
N ALA A 239 9.74 -16.05 -12.88
CA ALA A 239 9.29 -17.36 -13.35
C ALA A 239 9.63 -18.50 -12.38
N THR A 240 10.84 -18.48 -11.79
CA THR A 240 11.36 -19.61 -11.02
C THR A 240 11.11 -19.47 -9.52
N GLN A 241 11.20 -18.26 -8.97
CA GLN A 241 11.19 -18.04 -7.51
C GLN A 241 9.87 -17.45 -7.00
N ILE A 242 9.25 -16.55 -7.77
CA ILE A 242 7.95 -15.95 -7.40
C ILE A 242 6.80 -16.89 -7.73
N LEU A 243 6.76 -17.45 -8.95
CA LEU A 243 5.69 -18.37 -9.37
C LEU A 243 5.87 -19.81 -8.89
N LYS A 244 7.08 -20.22 -8.49
CA LYS A 244 7.42 -21.54 -7.92
C LYS A 244 6.83 -22.72 -8.72
N SER A 245 6.78 -22.62 -10.04
CA SER A 245 6.24 -23.68 -10.91
C SER A 245 7.23 -24.83 -11.04
N LYS A 246 6.79 -26.06 -10.72
CA LYS A 246 7.63 -27.28 -10.74
C LYS A 246 7.64 -28.03 -12.09
N LYS A 247 6.80 -27.67 -13.06
CA LYS A 247 6.56 -28.50 -14.27
C LYS A 247 7.04 -27.87 -15.58
N MET A 248 6.90 -26.56 -15.74
CA MET A 248 7.31 -25.82 -16.94
C MET A 248 7.72 -24.42 -16.50
N ILE A 249 8.75 -23.81 -17.11
CA ILE A 249 9.13 -22.42 -16.83
C ILE A 249 7.95 -21.55 -17.26
N PRO A 250 7.18 -20.98 -16.33
CA PRO A 250 5.99 -20.23 -16.66
C PRO A 250 6.41 -18.91 -17.30
N LYS A 251 5.70 -18.45 -18.33
CA LYS A 251 5.85 -17.09 -18.85
C LYS A 251 5.05 -16.16 -17.93
N PRO A 252 5.70 -15.30 -17.12
CA PRO A 252 4.98 -14.36 -16.27
C PRO A 252 4.36 -13.24 -17.10
N THR A 253 3.26 -12.65 -16.63
CA THR A 253 2.75 -11.39 -17.17
C THR A 253 3.73 -10.24 -16.90
N THR A 254 3.69 -9.20 -17.75
CA THR A 254 4.41 -7.94 -17.52
C THR A 254 4.07 -7.34 -16.15
N GLY A 255 2.83 -7.52 -15.66
CA GLY A 255 2.41 -7.01 -14.36
C GLY A 255 3.14 -7.68 -13.20
N LEU A 256 3.24 -9.01 -13.21
CA LEU A 256 3.99 -9.72 -12.17
C LEU A 256 5.50 -9.44 -12.27
N LEU A 257 6.04 -9.36 -13.49
CA LEU A 257 7.42 -8.94 -13.71
C LEU A 257 7.69 -7.54 -13.14
N ALA A 258 6.80 -6.58 -13.36
CA ALA A 258 6.93 -5.23 -12.82
C ALA A 258 6.91 -5.20 -11.30
N ILE A 259 6.10 -6.05 -10.66
CA ILE A 259 6.13 -6.24 -9.20
C ILE A 259 7.50 -6.79 -8.78
N THR A 260 7.99 -7.87 -9.39
CA THR A 260 9.31 -8.45 -9.04
C THR A 260 10.45 -7.45 -9.23
N PHE A 261 10.42 -6.67 -10.31
CA PHE A 261 11.35 -5.57 -10.53
C PHE A 261 11.27 -4.55 -9.38
N ALA A 262 10.07 -4.12 -9.00
CA ALA A 262 9.86 -3.19 -7.89
C ALA A 262 10.37 -3.75 -6.55
N LEU A 263 10.32 -5.07 -6.31
CA LEU A 263 10.88 -5.69 -5.10
C LEU A 263 12.41 -5.58 -4.98
N HIS A 264 13.13 -5.47 -6.09
CA HIS A 264 14.59 -5.28 -6.10
C HIS A 264 14.95 -3.79 -6.14
N PHE A 265 14.07 -2.99 -6.72
CA PHE A 265 14.32 -1.58 -6.97
C PHE A 265 13.88 -0.68 -5.81
N CYS A 266 12.75 -0.94 -5.19
CA CYS A 266 12.07 0.01 -4.31
C CYS A 266 12.26 -0.33 -2.82
N ASP A 267 12.08 0.67 -1.97
CA ASP A 267 12.10 0.48 -0.51
C ASP A 267 10.68 0.24 0.05
N MET A 268 9.68 0.69 -0.70
CA MET A 268 8.25 0.48 -0.47
C MET A 268 7.56 0.21 -1.81
N VAL A 269 6.69 -0.80 -1.86
CA VAL A 269 6.00 -1.21 -3.09
C VAL A 269 4.50 -1.28 -2.88
N HIS A 270 3.79 -0.40 -3.59
CA HIS A 270 2.34 -0.43 -3.69
C HIS A 270 1.91 -0.88 -5.07
N ILE A 271 0.74 -1.48 -5.17
CA ILE A 271 0.14 -1.91 -6.43
C ILE A 271 -1.25 -1.31 -6.58
N ALA A 272 -1.62 -0.93 -7.79
CA ALA A 272 -2.96 -0.46 -8.14
C ALA A 272 -3.41 -1.12 -9.44
N GLY A 273 -4.69 -1.46 -9.60
CA GLY A 273 -5.17 -2.07 -10.85
C GLY A 273 -4.73 -3.52 -11.08
N PHE A 274 -4.39 -4.26 -10.03
CA PHE A 274 -4.11 -5.69 -10.08
C PHE A 274 -5.27 -6.53 -9.56
N GLY A 275 -5.68 -7.51 -10.37
CA GLY A 275 -6.79 -8.40 -10.10
C GLY A 275 -7.47 -8.82 -11.40
N TYR A 276 -8.13 -9.97 -11.39
CA TYR A 276 -8.96 -10.44 -12.50
C TYR A 276 -10.42 -10.52 -12.04
N PRO A 277 -11.39 -10.25 -12.93
CA PRO A 277 -12.80 -10.51 -12.62
C PRO A 277 -13.00 -11.97 -12.21
N ALA A 278 -14.01 -12.23 -11.38
CA ALA A 278 -14.38 -13.61 -11.05
C ALA A 278 -14.67 -14.40 -12.34
N LEU A 279 -14.26 -15.68 -12.41
CA LEU A 279 -14.44 -16.55 -13.58
C LEU A 279 -15.93 -16.71 -14.00
N THR A 280 -16.84 -16.45 -13.07
CA THR A 280 -18.29 -16.45 -13.26
C THR A 280 -18.79 -15.21 -14.02
N ASN A 281 -18.04 -14.10 -14.02
CA ASN A 281 -18.40 -12.84 -14.67
C ASN A 281 -17.58 -12.58 -15.95
N LYS A 282 -17.75 -13.44 -16.96
CA LYS A 282 -17.01 -13.37 -18.24
C LYS A 282 -17.31 -12.14 -19.10
N LYS A 283 -18.35 -11.35 -18.76
CA LYS A 283 -18.74 -10.13 -19.50
C LYS A 283 -18.08 -8.86 -18.97
N GLN A 284 -17.47 -8.91 -17.79
CA GLN A 284 -16.78 -7.75 -17.23
C GLN A 284 -15.52 -7.42 -18.06
N PRO A 285 -15.27 -6.13 -18.37
CA PRO A 285 -14.03 -5.74 -19.00
C PRO A 285 -12.83 -6.06 -18.10
N ILE A 286 -11.72 -6.46 -18.71
CA ILE A 286 -10.47 -6.75 -17.98
C ILE A 286 -9.67 -5.49 -17.70
N HIS A 287 -9.79 -4.49 -18.58
CA HIS A 287 -9.04 -3.25 -18.50
C HIS A 287 -9.93 -2.05 -18.17
N TYR A 288 -9.34 -0.98 -17.63
CA TYR A 288 -10.08 0.24 -17.28
C TYR A 288 -10.47 1.09 -18.50
N TYR A 289 -9.74 0.95 -19.61
CA TYR A 289 -9.86 1.80 -20.80
C TYR A 289 -10.57 1.17 -21.99
N GLU A 290 -10.68 -0.16 -22.05
CA GLU A 290 -11.29 -0.87 -23.18
C GLU A 290 -12.37 -1.85 -22.73
N LYS A 291 -13.11 -2.38 -23.71
CA LYS A 291 -14.24 -3.32 -23.50
C LYS A 291 -13.83 -4.79 -23.66
N VAL A 292 -12.52 -5.07 -23.76
CA VAL A 292 -12.00 -6.44 -23.84
C VAL A 292 -12.37 -7.19 -22.56
N THR A 293 -12.85 -8.44 -22.67
CA THR A 293 -13.35 -9.24 -21.54
C THR A 293 -12.50 -10.49 -21.32
N LEU A 294 -12.68 -11.20 -20.20
CA LEU A 294 -11.95 -12.44 -19.92
C LEU A 294 -12.05 -13.50 -21.04
N LYS A 295 -13.08 -13.44 -21.88
CA LYS A 295 -13.23 -14.34 -23.04
C LYS A 295 -12.08 -14.18 -24.05
N SER A 296 -11.49 -12.98 -24.19
CA SER A 296 -10.33 -12.77 -25.07
C SER A 296 -9.04 -13.36 -24.49
N MET A 297 -8.99 -13.59 -23.17
CA MET A 297 -7.83 -14.15 -22.47
C MET A 297 -7.85 -15.68 -22.40
N SER A 298 -8.90 -16.36 -22.88
CA SER A 298 -9.02 -17.83 -22.79
C SER A 298 -7.93 -18.59 -23.55
N ALA A 299 -7.27 -17.94 -24.51
CA ALA A 299 -6.14 -18.47 -25.28
C ALA A 299 -4.77 -18.01 -24.76
N SER A 300 -4.72 -17.30 -23.62
CA SER A 300 -3.47 -16.80 -23.05
C SER A 300 -2.58 -17.93 -22.54
N GLU A 301 -1.28 -17.84 -22.83
CA GLU A 301 -0.26 -18.78 -22.31
C GLU A 301 0.04 -18.56 -20.81
N HIS A 302 -0.51 -17.50 -20.20
CA HIS A 302 -0.29 -17.14 -18.80
C HIS A 302 -1.25 -17.88 -17.86
N ASN A 303 -0.71 -18.47 -16.79
CA ASN A 303 -1.52 -19.04 -15.70
C ASN A 303 -1.91 -17.96 -14.68
N ILE A 304 -2.94 -17.19 -15.02
CA ILE A 304 -3.46 -16.07 -14.21
C ILE A 304 -3.85 -16.47 -12.77
N THR A 305 -4.22 -17.74 -12.54
CA THR A 305 -4.55 -18.25 -11.20
C THR A 305 -3.31 -18.35 -10.32
N VAL A 306 -2.20 -18.85 -10.88
CA VAL A 306 -0.93 -18.95 -10.15
C VAL A 306 -0.36 -17.56 -9.86
N GLU A 307 -0.45 -16.64 -10.83
CA GLU A 307 -0.03 -15.25 -10.62
C GLU A 307 -0.86 -14.53 -9.54
N ALA A 308 -2.18 -14.69 -9.57
CA ALA A 308 -3.06 -14.14 -8.56
C ALA A 308 -2.72 -14.68 -7.16
N GLN A 309 -2.38 -15.97 -7.05
CA GLN A 309 -1.94 -16.56 -5.79
C GLN A 309 -0.58 -16.02 -5.33
N ALA A 310 0.37 -15.82 -6.25
CA ALA A 310 1.67 -15.22 -5.94
C ALA A 310 1.51 -13.79 -5.39
N ILE A 311 0.71 -12.95 -6.05
CA ILE A 311 0.39 -11.59 -5.59
C ILE A 311 -0.31 -11.63 -4.23
N LYS A 312 -1.26 -12.55 -4.03
CA LYS A 312 -1.94 -12.75 -2.74
C LYS A 312 -0.95 -13.07 -1.62
N ASN A 313 0.04 -13.94 -1.87
CA ASN A 313 1.06 -14.29 -0.88
C ASN A 313 1.93 -13.07 -0.52
N LEU A 314 2.37 -12.28 -1.51
CA LEU A 314 3.13 -11.04 -1.28
C LEU A 314 2.35 -10.04 -0.43
N LEU A 315 1.04 -9.92 -0.67
CA LEU A 315 0.14 -9.06 0.09
C LEU A 315 -0.09 -9.56 1.52
N GLN A 316 -0.20 -10.87 1.74
CA GLN A 316 -0.41 -11.46 3.07
C GLN A 316 0.82 -11.33 3.97
N GLN A 317 2.01 -11.33 3.36
CA GLN A 317 3.28 -11.14 4.05
C GLN A 317 3.67 -9.66 4.22
N ASN A 318 2.80 -8.73 3.84
CA ASN A 318 3.06 -7.28 3.88
C ASN A 318 4.37 -6.88 3.15
N ILE A 319 4.69 -7.58 2.07
CA ILE A 319 5.81 -7.24 1.17
C ILE A 319 5.37 -6.15 0.19
N ILE A 320 4.12 -6.22 -0.26
CA ILE A 320 3.50 -5.20 -1.10
C ILE A 320 2.14 -4.81 -0.51
N HIS A 321 1.68 -3.59 -0.81
CA HIS A 321 0.36 -3.09 -0.41
C HIS A 321 -0.50 -2.80 -1.64
N ASN A 322 -1.82 -2.98 -1.57
CA ASN A 322 -2.71 -2.74 -2.71
C ASN A 322 -3.60 -1.52 -2.45
N LEU A 323 -3.53 -0.53 -3.32
CA LEU A 323 -4.29 0.73 -3.22
C LEU A 323 -5.76 0.55 -3.60
N THR A 324 -6.11 -0.49 -4.37
CA THR A 324 -7.47 -0.74 -4.86
C THR A 324 -8.29 -1.66 -3.93
N LYS A 325 -7.82 -1.91 -2.70
CA LYS A 325 -8.22 -3.12 -1.96
C LYS A 325 -9.43 -3.02 -1.03
N LEU A 326 -9.80 -1.85 -0.49
CA LEU A 326 -10.79 -1.86 0.61
C LEU A 326 -12.16 -2.38 0.13
N GLU A 327 -12.65 -1.87 -1.00
CA GLU A 327 -13.94 -2.26 -1.59
C GLU A 327 -13.94 -3.70 -2.12
N ASN A 328 -12.86 -4.09 -2.82
CA ASN A 328 -12.72 -5.43 -3.36
C ASN A 328 -12.55 -6.49 -2.28
N TRP A 329 -11.85 -6.16 -1.19
CA TRP A 329 -11.79 -7.00 0.01
C TRP A 329 -13.20 -7.21 0.56
N ALA A 330 -13.94 -6.14 0.85
CA ALA A 330 -15.31 -6.21 1.35
C ALA A 330 -16.23 -7.06 0.44
N ALA A 331 -16.15 -6.87 -0.88
CA ALA A 331 -16.93 -7.64 -1.84
C ALA A 331 -16.57 -9.15 -1.85
N ASN A 332 -15.28 -9.47 -1.85
CA ASN A 332 -14.79 -10.86 -1.89
C ASN A 332 -15.18 -11.66 -0.63
N TRP A 333 -15.18 -11.00 0.52
CA TRP A 333 -15.56 -11.62 1.80
C TRP A 333 -17.07 -11.56 2.08
N LYS A 334 -17.88 -11.16 1.09
CA LYS A 334 -19.34 -10.93 1.22
C LYS A 334 -19.70 -9.96 2.36
N MET A 335 -18.78 -9.07 2.70
CA MET A 335 -18.89 -8.05 3.74
C MET A 335 -18.91 -6.65 3.12
N ARG A 336 -19.83 -6.41 2.18
CA ARG A 336 -19.94 -5.10 1.50
C ARG A 336 -20.16 -3.99 2.54
N PHE A 337 -19.41 -2.90 2.39
CA PHE A 337 -19.64 -1.71 3.20
C PHE A 337 -20.99 -1.09 2.87
N ASN A 338 -21.73 -0.72 3.92
CA ASN A 338 -22.90 0.14 3.80
C ASN A 338 -22.40 1.59 3.82
N VAL A 339 -22.30 2.18 2.63
CA VAL A 339 -21.74 3.54 2.41
C VAL A 339 -22.47 4.57 3.28
N ASP A 340 -23.78 4.48 3.42
CA ASP A 340 -24.59 5.44 4.19
C ASP A 340 -24.25 5.43 5.69
N LYS A 341 -23.81 4.26 6.18
CA LYS A 341 -23.35 4.06 7.57
C LYS A 341 -21.87 4.35 7.77
N CYS A 342 -21.08 4.43 6.71
CA CYS A 342 -19.67 4.79 6.79
C CYS A 342 -19.52 6.31 6.97
N LYS A 343 -18.64 6.72 7.88
CA LYS A 343 -18.31 8.12 8.15
C LYS A 343 -16.81 8.32 8.20
N VAL A 344 -16.37 9.56 7.97
CA VAL A 344 -14.97 9.97 8.09
C VAL A 344 -14.82 10.82 9.33
N MET A 345 -13.85 10.50 10.18
CA MET A 345 -13.49 11.31 11.34
C MET A 345 -12.05 11.78 11.20
N HIS A 346 -11.84 13.09 11.26
CA HIS A 346 -10.51 13.70 11.16
C HIS A 346 -9.92 13.94 12.55
N PHE A 347 -8.66 13.55 12.72
CA PHE A 347 -7.91 13.70 13.97
C PHE A 347 -6.72 14.63 13.80
N GLY A 348 -6.37 15.37 14.84
CA GLY A 348 -5.19 16.23 14.89
C GLY A 348 -5.42 17.67 14.39
N ARG A 349 -4.54 18.59 14.81
CA ARG A 349 -4.69 20.03 14.56
C ARG A 349 -4.34 20.46 13.14
N ASN A 350 -3.45 19.72 12.46
CA ASN A 350 -2.99 20.01 11.10
C ASN A 350 -3.58 19.01 10.09
N ASN A 351 -4.79 18.52 10.35
CA ASN A 351 -5.45 17.61 9.43
C ASN A 351 -5.95 18.37 8.20
N ILE A 352 -5.59 17.89 7.01
CA ILE A 352 -6.01 18.48 5.73
C ILE A 352 -7.50 18.24 5.41
N ASN A 353 -8.22 17.51 6.26
CA ASN A 353 -9.63 17.14 6.11
C ASN A 353 -9.95 16.57 4.72
N ALA A 354 -9.13 15.61 4.28
CA ALA A 354 -9.25 15.00 2.97
C ALA A 354 -10.57 14.25 2.81
N ASN A 355 -11.23 14.46 1.66
CA ASN A 355 -12.42 13.70 1.28
C ASN A 355 -12.07 12.24 1.04
N TYR A 356 -12.90 11.33 1.57
CA TYR A 356 -12.70 9.89 1.41
C TYR A 356 -13.82 9.29 0.55
N PRO A 357 -13.55 8.92 -0.71
CA PRO A 357 -14.52 8.20 -1.54
C PRO A 357 -14.59 6.71 -1.16
N LEU A 358 -15.80 6.15 -1.16
CA LEU A 358 -16.07 4.72 -1.02
C LEU A 358 -17.28 4.33 -1.91
N ASN A 359 -17.11 3.32 -2.75
CA ASN A 359 -18.07 2.86 -3.76
C ASN A 359 -18.61 4.01 -4.64
N GLY A 360 -17.72 4.93 -5.05
CA GLY A 360 -18.09 6.08 -5.90
C GLY A 360 -18.83 7.22 -5.18
N SER A 361 -19.02 7.14 -3.85
CA SER A 361 -19.63 8.21 -3.05
C SER A 361 -18.62 8.78 -2.05
N VAL A 362 -18.60 10.10 -1.88
CA VAL A 362 -17.79 10.73 -0.83
C VAL A 362 -18.46 10.52 0.51
N LEU A 363 -17.73 9.95 1.47
CA LEU A 363 -18.25 9.71 2.81
C LEU A 363 -18.43 11.02 3.58
N GLY A 364 -19.51 11.08 4.37
CA GLY A 364 -19.78 12.23 5.23
C GLY A 364 -18.81 12.31 6.41
N VAL A 365 -18.37 13.53 6.74
CA VAL A 365 -17.52 13.81 7.90
C VAL A 365 -18.36 13.81 9.18
N CYS A 366 -17.86 13.18 10.25
CA CYS A 366 -18.45 13.20 11.58
C CYS A 366 -17.45 13.66 12.64
N LEU A 367 -17.96 14.34 13.68
CA LEU A 367 -17.17 14.72 14.85
C LEU A 367 -17.24 13.66 15.96
N MET A 368 -18.26 12.81 15.89
CA MET A 368 -18.54 11.76 16.85
C MET A 368 -19.32 10.65 16.15
N GLU A 369 -18.97 9.40 16.43
CA GLU A 369 -19.68 8.24 15.92
C GLU A 369 -19.77 7.18 17.01
N LYS A 370 -20.87 6.40 17.00
CA LYS A 370 -21.06 5.31 17.95
C LYS A 370 -20.99 4.00 17.18
N ASP A 371 -19.94 3.23 17.43
CA ASP A 371 -19.74 1.93 16.78
C ASP A 371 -19.64 0.81 17.81
N LEU A 372 -20.36 -0.29 17.54
CA LEU A 372 -20.51 -1.45 18.43
C LEU A 372 -20.80 -1.10 19.91
N GLY A 373 -21.43 0.04 20.18
CA GLY A 373 -21.75 0.48 21.54
C GLY A 373 -20.70 1.37 22.22
N VAL A 374 -19.62 1.72 21.52
CA VAL A 374 -18.56 2.62 21.97
C VAL A 374 -18.63 3.94 21.22
N PHE A 375 -18.60 5.06 21.96
CA PHE A 375 -18.50 6.39 21.35
C PHE A 375 -17.04 6.73 21.04
N VAL A 376 -16.81 7.21 19.81
CA VAL A 376 -15.53 7.74 19.35
C VAL A 376 -15.73 9.22 19.02
N GLU A 377 -14.84 10.08 19.50
CA GLU A 377 -14.86 11.53 19.23
C GLU A 377 -13.60 11.96 18.49
N ASN A 378 -13.70 12.99 17.65
CA ASN A 378 -12.57 13.52 16.89
C ASN A 378 -11.44 14.10 17.77
N LYS A 379 -11.76 14.43 19.03
CA LYS A 379 -10.79 14.86 20.06
C LYS A 379 -10.19 13.69 20.84
N LEU A 380 -10.58 12.45 20.53
CA LEU A 380 -10.20 11.24 21.27
C LEU A 380 -10.51 11.35 22.77
N SER A 381 -11.61 12.03 23.11
CA SER A 381 -12.08 12.12 24.49
C SER A 381 -12.93 10.90 24.83
N ASN A 382 -12.61 10.26 25.96
CA ASN A 382 -13.36 9.10 26.46
C ASN A 382 -14.46 9.49 27.45
N SER A 383 -14.60 10.78 27.81
CA SER A 383 -15.51 11.21 28.88
C SER A 383 -16.97 10.86 28.58
N ARG A 384 -17.43 11.03 27.34
CA ARG A 384 -18.81 10.70 26.96
C ARG A 384 -19.10 9.21 27.01
N GLN A 385 -18.11 8.39 26.62
CA GLN A 385 -18.20 6.94 26.76
C GLN A 385 -18.24 6.53 28.23
N CYS A 386 -17.38 7.09 29.09
CA CYS A 386 -17.37 6.81 30.53
C CYS A 386 -18.71 7.15 31.18
N HIS A 387 -19.25 8.33 30.90
CA HIS A 387 -20.56 8.75 31.39
C HIS A 387 -21.69 7.81 30.93
N SER A 388 -21.70 7.44 29.64
CA SER A 388 -22.71 6.53 29.10
C SER A 388 -22.63 5.13 29.74
N VAL A 389 -21.42 4.63 30.00
CA VAL A 389 -21.17 3.34 30.63
C VAL A 389 -21.60 3.37 32.10
N ALA A 390 -21.19 4.38 32.86
CA ALA A 390 -21.58 4.56 34.26
C ALA A 390 -23.10 4.65 34.40
N THR A 391 -23.77 5.39 33.52
CA THR A 391 -25.23 5.53 33.52
C THR A 391 -25.93 4.20 33.30
N LYS A 392 -25.48 3.38 32.34
CA LYS A 392 -26.04 2.04 32.10
C LYS A 392 -25.83 1.12 33.29
N ALA A 393 -24.61 1.08 33.83
CA ALA A 393 -24.27 0.25 34.97
C ALA A 393 -25.10 0.63 36.22
N ASN A 394 -25.28 1.93 36.48
CA ASN A 394 -26.13 2.40 37.58
C ASN A 394 -27.61 2.05 37.41
N LYS A 395 -28.14 2.00 36.18
CA LYS A 395 -29.52 1.54 35.93
C LYS A 395 -29.69 0.07 36.31
N VAL A 396 -28.76 -0.79 35.87
CA VAL A 396 -28.77 -2.22 36.23
C VAL A 396 -28.60 -2.40 37.74
N LEU A 397 -27.67 -1.67 38.33
CA LEU A 397 -27.46 -1.62 39.77
C LEU A 397 -28.76 -1.25 40.52
N SER A 398 -29.51 -0.27 40.03
CA SER A 398 -30.80 0.11 40.61
C SER A 398 -31.85 -0.97 40.49
N CYS A 399 -31.87 -1.75 39.41
CA CYS A 399 -32.79 -2.87 39.27
C CYS A 399 -32.46 -3.99 40.27
N ILE A 400 -31.18 -4.31 40.44
CA ILE A 400 -30.72 -5.31 41.40
C ILE A 400 -31.11 -4.90 42.83
N LYS A 401 -30.90 -3.62 43.19
CA LYS A 401 -31.30 -3.06 44.49
C LYS A 401 -32.79 -3.22 44.81
N LYS A 402 -33.64 -3.24 43.78
CA LYS A 402 -35.10 -3.33 43.92
C LYS A 402 -35.63 -4.76 43.83
N GLY A 403 -34.88 -5.67 43.20
CA GLY A 403 -35.34 -7.01 42.88
C GLY A 403 -34.69 -8.13 43.67
N ILE A 404 -33.59 -7.86 44.39
CA ILE A 404 -32.88 -8.87 45.18
C ILE A 404 -32.73 -8.39 46.62
N ASP A 405 -33.43 -9.09 47.53
CA ASP A 405 -33.39 -8.80 48.97
C ASP A 405 -32.24 -9.51 49.70
N SER A 406 -31.63 -10.52 49.07
CA SER A 406 -30.50 -11.25 49.64
C SER A 406 -29.28 -10.35 49.85
N ARG A 407 -28.58 -10.56 50.97
CA ARG A 407 -27.28 -9.94 51.28
C ARG A 407 -26.15 -10.96 51.36
N ASP A 408 -26.42 -12.20 50.99
CA ASP A 408 -25.39 -13.24 50.93
C ASP A 408 -24.37 -12.88 49.84
N GLU A 409 -23.11 -12.78 50.24
CA GLU A 409 -21.98 -12.51 49.36
C GLU A 409 -21.91 -13.53 48.20
N ASN A 410 -22.26 -14.80 48.47
CA ASN A 410 -22.28 -15.89 47.49
C ASN A 410 -23.36 -15.71 46.41
N ILE A 411 -24.34 -14.84 46.64
CA ILE A 411 -25.41 -14.53 45.69
C ILE A 411 -25.14 -13.18 45.03
N ILE A 412 -24.80 -12.18 45.83
CA ILE A 412 -24.69 -10.79 45.41
C ILE A 412 -23.44 -10.54 44.57
N LEU A 413 -22.27 -11.12 44.92
CA LEU A 413 -21.07 -10.95 44.10
C LEU A 413 -21.21 -11.56 42.69
N PRO A 414 -21.73 -12.80 42.50
CA PRO A 414 -22.02 -13.32 41.17
C PRO A 414 -22.98 -12.43 40.37
N VAL A 415 -24.02 -11.88 41.02
CA VAL A 415 -24.98 -10.98 40.36
C VAL A 415 -24.29 -9.71 39.84
N TYR A 416 -23.44 -9.07 40.64
CA TYR A 416 -22.70 -7.89 40.17
C TYR A 416 -21.74 -8.21 39.02
N ARG A 417 -20.97 -9.30 39.16
CA ARG A 417 -20.00 -9.73 38.15
C ARG A 417 -20.67 -10.12 36.83
N SER A 418 -21.88 -10.66 36.87
CA SER A 418 -22.63 -11.09 35.68
C SER A 418 -23.47 -9.98 35.05
N LEU A 419 -24.01 -9.03 35.83
CA LEU A 419 -24.96 -8.03 35.31
C LEU A 419 -24.39 -6.61 35.24
N VAL A 420 -23.54 -6.19 36.18
CA VAL A 420 -23.06 -4.79 36.25
C VAL A 420 -21.67 -4.66 35.64
N ARG A 421 -20.74 -5.54 36.02
CA ARG A 421 -19.34 -5.53 35.57
C ARG A 421 -19.18 -5.56 34.04
N PRO A 422 -19.96 -6.34 33.26
CA PRO A 422 -19.82 -6.35 31.81
C PRO A 422 -20.06 -4.99 31.16
N HIS A 423 -20.95 -4.16 31.72
CA HIS A 423 -21.16 -2.81 31.22
C HIS A 423 -19.95 -1.90 31.42
N LEU A 424 -19.22 -2.08 32.52
CA LEU A 424 -18.03 -1.29 32.86
C LEU A 424 -16.78 -1.72 32.07
N GLU A 425 -16.68 -3.01 31.71
CA GLU A 425 -15.46 -3.56 31.09
C GLU A 425 -15.57 -3.78 29.57
N TYR A 426 -16.78 -3.71 29.01
CA TYR A 426 -16.98 -3.91 27.58
C TYR A 426 -16.13 -2.96 26.74
N ALA A 427 -15.27 -3.53 25.89
CA ALA A 427 -14.37 -2.83 24.98
C ALA A 427 -13.42 -1.82 25.67
N VAL A 428 -13.08 -2.03 26.96
CA VAL A 428 -12.25 -1.10 27.73
C VAL A 428 -10.86 -0.88 27.13
N GLN A 429 -10.32 -1.83 26.36
CA GLN A 429 -9.05 -1.66 25.64
C GLN A 429 -9.07 -0.46 24.69
N PHE A 430 -10.25 -0.06 24.22
CA PHE A 430 -10.42 1.05 23.30
C PHE A 430 -10.62 2.40 23.99
N TRP A 431 -11.37 2.44 25.10
CA TRP A 431 -11.82 3.71 25.71
C TRP A 431 -11.34 3.94 27.14
N ALA A 432 -10.38 3.14 27.65
CA ALA A 432 -9.90 3.23 29.04
C ALA A 432 -9.77 4.68 29.54
N PRO A 433 -10.35 5.01 30.71
CA PRO A 433 -10.38 6.38 31.21
C PRO A 433 -8.98 6.85 31.59
N VAL A 434 -8.59 8.03 31.12
CA VAL A 434 -7.30 8.67 31.47
C VAL A 434 -7.49 9.84 32.42
N LEU A 435 -8.64 10.53 32.35
CA LEU A 435 -8.93 11.67 33.19
C LEU A 435 -9.45 11.22 34.56
N LYS A 436 -8.90 11.80 35.63
CA LYS A 436 -9.32 11.50 37.02
C LYS A 436 -10.83 11.64 37.23
N LYS A 437 -11.47 12.63 36.60
CA LYS A 437 -12.93 12.81 36.70
C LYS A 437 -13.72 11.60 36.17
N ASP A 438 -13.23 10.99 35.07
CA ASP A 438 -13.90 9.88 34.39
C ASP A 438 -13.65 8.57 35.15
N ILE A 439 -12.41 8.38 35.66
CA ILE A 439 -12.06 7.26 36.56
C ILE A 439 -12.98 7.30 37.79
N ASN A 440 -13.06 8.44 38.47
CA ASN A 440 -13.90 8.61 39.66
C ASN A 440 -15.39 8.34 39.37
N GLU A 441 -15.87 8.66 38.17
CA GLU A 441 -17.26 8.40 37.77
C GLU A 441 -17.55 6.89 37.67
N LEU A 442 -16.63 6.12 37.07
CA LEU A 442 -16.75 4.66 36.97
C LEU A 442 -16.59 3.99 38.34
N GLU A 443 -15.60 4.42 39.14
CA GLU A 443 -15.40 3.91 40.50
C GLU A 443 -16.61 4.16 41.40
N ARG A 444 -17.34 5.26 41.18
CA ARG A 444 -18.57 5.55 41.94
C ARG A 444 -19.63 4.47 41.75
N VAL A 445 -19.68 3.80 40.60
CA VAL A 445 -20.59 2.65 40.39
C VAL A 445 -20.23 1.50 41.34
N GLN A 446 -18.94 1.18 41.46
CA GLN A 446 -18.44 0.15 42.37
C GLN A 446 -18.70 0.54 43.83
N LEU A 447 -18.43 1.79 44.21
CA LEU A 447 -18.70 2.29 45.56
C LEU A 447 -20.19 2.27 45.91
N ASN A 448 -21.07 2.61 44.96
CA ASN A 448 -22.52 2.56 45.14
C ASN A 448 -23.06 1.14 45.33
N TRP A 449 -22.38 0.16 44.75
CA TRP A 449 -22.64 -1.26 44.99
C TRP A 449 -22.23 -1.66 46.40
N LEU A 450 -20.96 -1.44 46.78
CA LEU A 450 -20.44 -1.81 48.10
C LEU A 450 -21.28 -1.20 49.24
N ARG A 451 -21.68 0.06 49.11
CA ARG A 451 -22.55 0.73 50.09
C ARG A 451 -23.95 0.12 50.20
N GLY A 452 -24.49 -0.44 49.12
CA GLY A 452 -25.84 -0.99 49.09
C GLY A 452 -25.97 -2.31 49.85
N TRP A 453 -24.89 -3.08 49.93
CA TRP A 453 -24.91 -4.43 50.50
C TRP A 453 -24.02 -4.62 51.73
N LYS A 454 -23.23 -3.61 52.13
CA LYS A 454 -22.34 -3.64 53.31
C LYS A 454 -21.46 -4.90 53.36
N ILE A 455 -20.89 -5.26 52.23
CA ILE A 455 -19.88 -6.32 52.09
C ILE A 455 -18.52 -5.74 52.46
#